data_AF-A0A1B1PUQ4-F1
#
_entry.id   AF-A0A1B1PUQ4-F1
#
_cell.length_a   1.000
_cell.length_b   1.000
_cell.length_c   1.000
_cell.angle_alpha   90.00
_cell.angle_beta   90.00
_cell.angle_gamma   90.00
#
_symmetry.space_group_name_H-M   'P 1'
#
loop_
_entity.id
_entity.type
_entity.pdbx_description
1 polymer ?
#
loop_
_entity_poly.entity_id
_entity_poly.type
_entity_poly.pdbx_seq_one_letter_code
_entity_poly.pdbx_strand_id
1 'polypeptide(L)'
;MSDAGGSSYQSGIARDHSADRANGSINARSGGGYTFTLSRDGTVCTGVFDEAAAAKATELAVMNCSGGARGSATIVYDSEAKPDRVVYAVNGEGGGTIEF
;
A
#
# COMPACT_ATOMS: atom_id res chain seq x y z
N MET A 1 9.43 -4.37 32.52
CA MET A 1 9.80 -4.61 31.12
C MET A 1 8.76 -3.91 30.28
N SER A 2 9.02 -2.66 29.96
CA SER A 2 8.06 -1.78 29.31
C SER A 2 8.83 -1.02 28.26
N ASP A 3 8.74 -1.44 27.00
CA ASP A 3 9.02 -0.54 25.90
C ASP A 3 7.97 -0.75 24.83
N ALA A 4 7.42 0.39 24.44
CA ALA A 4 6.20 0.55 23.68
C ALA A 4 6.27 -0.22 22.35
N GLY A 5 5.33 -1.14 22.16
CA GLY A 5 4.92 -1.60 20.84
C GLY A 5 4.26 -0.44 20.11
N GLY A 6 5.06 0.52 19.66
CA GLY A 6 4.63 1.57 18.76
C GLY A 6 4.27 0.89 17.44
N SER A 7 3.02 0.47 17.30
CA SER A 7 2.39 0.29 16.01
C SER A 7 2.50 1.64 15.31
N SER A 8 3.57 1.87 14.56
CA SER A 8 3.72 3.04 13.72
C SER A 8 2.67 2.94 12.64
N TYR A 9 1.48 3.47 12.93
CA TYR A 9 0.42 3.72 11.98
C TYR A 9 0.97 4.72 10.96
N GLN A 10 1.69 4.24 9.96
CA GLN A 10 2.18 5.07 8.87
C GLN A 10 1.03 5.22 7.87
N SER A 11 0.04 6.04 8.23
CA SER A 11 -1.04 6.42 7.32
C SER A 11 -0.54 7.56 6.44
N GLY A 12 0.07 7.25 5.30
CA GLY A 12 0.31 8.25 4.26
C GLY A 12 -0.89 8.33 3.31
N ILE A 13 -1.32 9.55 3.00
CA ILE A 13 -2.22 9.83 1.87
C ILE A 13 -1.35 10.41 0.78
N ALA A 14 -1.01 9.61 -0.21
CA ALA A 14 -0.34 10.11 -1.39
C ALA A 14 -1.33 10.31 -2.54
N ARG A 15 -0.99 11.25 -3.42
CA ARG A 15 -1.71 11.53 -4.66
C ARG A 15 -0.90 10.96 -5.81
N ASP A 16 -1.59 10.32 -6.75
CA ASP A 16 -0.98 9.87 -8.00
C ASP A 16 -0.50 11.09 -8.81
N HIS A 17 0.78 11.08 -9.19
CA HIS A 17 1.40 12.13 -10.00
C HIS A 17 0.79 12.30 -11.41
N SER A 18 -0.05 11.35 -11.83
CA SER A 18 -0.75 11.35 -13.14
C SER A 18 -2.27 11.60 -13.06
N ALA A 19 -2.86 11.56 -11.86
CA ALA A 19 -4.28 11.82 -11.66
C ALA A 19 -4.56 12.27 -10.21
N ASP A 20 -5.09 13.48 -10.04
CA ASP A 20 -5.56 14.08 -8.77
C ASP A 20 -6.71 13.29 -8.07
N ARG A 21 -6.86 11.99 -8.34
CA ARG A 21 -8.06 11.21 -8.03
C ARG A 21 -7.82 9.90 -7.28
N ALA A 22 -6.56 9.56 -7.00
CA ALA A 22 -6.22 8.35 -6.26
C ALA A 22 -5.63 8.69 -4.88
N ASN A 23 -6.17 8.04 -3.84
CA ASN A 23 -5.66 8.11 -2.48
C ASN A 23 -5.26 6.70 -2.02
N GLY A 24 -4.02 6.54 -1.56
CA GLY A 24 -3.55 5.33 -0.89
C GLY A 24 -3.56 5.47 0.63
N SER A 25 -3.58 4.34 1.33
CA SER A 25 -3.32 4.25 2.77
C SER A 25 -2.70 2.89 3.08
N ILE A 26 -1.80 2.84 4.06
CA ILE A 26 -1.12 1.62 4.47
C ILE A 26 -1.20 1.44 6.00
N ASN A 27 -1.39 0.20 6.44
CA ASN A 27 -1.53 -0.13 7.86
C ASN A 27 -0.70 -1.37 8.18
N ALA A 28 0.14 -1.28 9.22
CA ALA A 28 0.90 -2.43 9.70
C ALA A 28 -0.04 -3.51 10.27
N ARG A 29 0.33 -4.78 10.08
CA ARG A 29 -0.43 -5.93 10.61
C ARG A 29 0.30 -6.55 11.79
N SER A 30 -0.45 -7.09 12.75
CA SER A 30 0.09 -7.66 13.98
C SER A 30 0.96 -8.92 13.80
N GLY A 31 0.91 -9.55 12.63
CA GLY A 31 1.74 -10.71 12.27
C GLY A 31 2.99 -10.36 11.45
N GLY A 32 3.26 -9.06 11.23
CA GLY A 32 4.19 -8.59 10.20
C GLY A 32 3.45 -8.24 8.90
N GLY A 33 4.12 -7.48 8.03
CA GLY A 33 3.56 -7.00 6.76
C GLY A 33 2.55 -5.87 6.90
N TYR A 34 1.83 -5.59 5.81
CA TYR A 34 0.97 -4.41 5.67
C TYR A 34 -0.31 -4.70 4.91
N THR A 35 -1.39 -3.98 5.24
CA THR A 35 -2.58 -3.87 4.39
C THR A 35 -2.53 -2.54 3.66
N PHE A 36 -2.76 -2.56 2.36
CA PHE A 36 -2.87 -1.37 1.51
C PHE A 36 -4.30 -1.19 1.03
N THR A 37 -4.82 0.03 1.14
CA THR A 37 -6.11 0.42 0.56
C THR A 37 -5.90 1.56 -0.41
N LEU A 38 -6.43 1.41 -1.62
CA LEU A 38 -6.44 2.41 -2.68
C LEU A 38 -7.88 2.81 -2.97
N SER A 39 -8.15 4.10 -3.03
CA SER A 39 -9.42 4.66 -3.48
C SER A 39 -9.18 5.51 -4.72
N ARG A 40 -9.80 5.18 -5.85
CA ARG A 40 -9.68 5.90 -7.13
C ARG A 40 -11.03 5.93 -7.84
N ASP A 41 -11.49 7.12 -8.22
CA ASP A 41 -12.71 7.30 -9.04
C ASP A 41 -13.96 6.56 -8.50
N GLY A 42 -14.05 6.38 -7.17
CA GLY A 42 -15.15 5.64 -6.52
C GLY A 42 -14.93 4.12 -6.40
N THR A 43 -13.88 3.58 -7.00
CA THR A 43 -13.42 2.20 -6.84
C THR A 43 -12.47 2.10 -5.65
N VAL A 44 -12.71 1.14 -4.77
CA VAL A 44 -11.84 0.85 -3.63
C VAL A 44 -11.17 -0.50 -3.84
N CYS A 45 -9.86 -0.53 -3.79
CA CYS A 45 -9.03 -1.73 -3.93
C CYS A 45 -8.27 -2.00 -2.63
N THR A 46 -8.19 -3.26 -2.22
CA THR A 46 -7.39 -3.68 -1.06
C THR A 46 -6.37 -4.75 -1.46
N GLY A 47 -5.13 -4.56 -1.01
CA GLY A 47 -4.02 -5.50 -1.17
C GLY A 47 -3.42 -5.85 0.18
N VAL A 48 -2.86 -7.05 0.28
CA VAL A 48 -2.21 -7.55 1.49
C VAL A 48 -0.78 -7.92 1.15
N PHE A 49 0.15 -7.30 1.86
CA PHE A 49 1.57 -7.62 1.90
C PHE A 49 1.79 -8.50 3.14
N ASP A 50 2.07 -9.78 2.92
CA ASP A 50 2.22 -10.82 3.94
C ASP A 50 3.67 -10.97 4.41
N GLU A 51 4.65 -10.52 3.62
CA GLU A 51 6.05 -10.61 4.02
C GLU A 51 6.40 -9.57 5.10
N ALA A 52 7.27 -9.97 6.03
CA ALA A 52 7.82 -9.03 7.00
C ALA A 52 8.66 -7.98 6.26
N ALA A 53 8.48 -6.71 6.63
CA ALA A 53 9.21 -5.60 6.03
C ALA A 53 10.72 -5.81 6.15
N ALA A 54 11.43 -5.65 5.03
CA ALA A 54 12.87 -5.76 4.98
C ALA A 54 13.47 -4.57 4.22
N ALA A 55 14.62 -4.09 4.69
CA ALA A 55 15.25 -2.90 4.13
C ALA A 55 15.54 -3.07 2.63
N LYS A 56 15.12 -2.10 1.81
CA LYS A 56 15.25 -2.09 0.34
C LYS A 56 14.55 -3.25 -0.39
N ALA A 57 13.69 -4.01 0.30
CA ALA A 57 12.92 -5.08 -0.32
C ALA A 57 11.69 -4.53 -1.05
N THR A 58 11.09 -5.41 -1.85
CA THR A 58 9.83 -5.14 -2.55
C THR A 58 8.94 -6.36 -2.48
N GLU A 59 7.64 -6.16 -2.36
CA GLU A 59 6.66 -7.24 -2.32
C GLU A 59 5.47 -6.93 -3.23
N LEU A 60 4.97 -7.94 -3.95
CA LEU A 60 3.83 -7.83 -4.84
C LEU A 60 2.58 -8.45 -4.20
N ALA A 61 1.49 -7.70 -4.20
CA ALA A 61 0.17 -8.15 -3.77
C ALA A 61 -0.85 -8.06 -4.90
N VAL A 62 -1.75 -9.04 -4.95
CA VAL A 62 -2.98 -8.93 -5.75
C VAL A 62 -3.95 -8.04 -4.99
N MET A 63 -4.59 -7.10 -5.70
CA MET A 63 -5.64 -6.26 -5.17
C MET A 63 -7.02 -6.76 -5.56
N ASN A 64 -7.92 -6.75 -4.57
CA ASN A 64 -9.34 -6.98 -4.76
C ASN A 64 -10.07 -5.64 -4.76
N CYS A 65 -10.74 -5.31 -5.86
CA CYS A 65 -11.43 -4.04 -5.99
C CYS A 65 -12.95 -4.20 -5.95
N SER A 66 -13.64 -3.17 -5.46
CA SER A 66 -15.09 -3.06 -5.56
C SER A 66 -15.55 -3.16 -7.03
N GLY A 67 -16.74 -3.70 -7.27
CA GLY A 67 -17.25 -3.90 -8.63
C GLY A 67 -16.61 -5.08 -9.38
N GLY A 68 -15.75 -5.87 -8.74
CA GLY A 68 -15.14 -7.06 -9.34
C GLY A 68 -13.88 -6.78 -10.18
N ALA A 69 -13.44 -5.52 -10.24
CA ALA A 69 -12.15 -5.17 -10.83
C ALA A 69 -11.00 -5.84 -10.06
N ARG A 70 -9.90 -6.08 -10.78
CA ARG A 70 -8.67 -6.63 -10.20
C ARG A 70 -7.53 -5.66 -10.42
N GLY A 71 -6.61 -5.65 -9.48
CA GLY A 71 -5.38 -4.89 -9.60
C GLY A 71 -4.20 -5.61 -8.98
N SER A 72 -3.08 -4.93 -8.99
CA SER A 72 -1.86 -5.33 -8.31
C SER A 72 -1.23 -4.12 -7.65
N ALA A 73 -0.56 -4.34 -6.53
CA ALA A 73 0.21 -3.33 -5.83
C ALA A 73 1.58 -3.92 -5.48
N THR A 74 2.65 -3.17 -5.73
CA THR A 74 4.00 -3.50 -5.31
C THR A 74 4.43 -2.48 -4.27
N ILE A 75 4.71 -2.92 -3.06
CA ILE A 75 5.32 -2.07 -2.03
C ILE A 75 6.83 -2.07 -2.18
N VAL A 76 7.43 -0.91 -1.94
CA VAL A 76 8.88 -0.72 -1.84
C VAL A 76 9.18 -0.22 -0.43
N TYR A 77 10.15 -0.85 0.22
CA TYR A 77 10.60 -0.48 1.55
C TYR A 77 11.89 0.35 1.47
N ASP A 78 12.03 1.33 2.36
CA ASP A 78 13.24 2.16 2.48
C ASP A 78 14.41 1.41 3.15
N SER A 79 15.49 2.13 3.47
CA SER A 79 16.65 1.56 4.18
C SER A 79 16.38 1.19 5.64
N GLU A 80 15.28 1.65 6.23
CA GLU A 80 14.84 1.37 7.60
C GLU A 80 13.74 0.29 7.67
N ALA A 81 13.46 -0.38 6.54
CA ALA A 81 12.38 -1.34 6.40
C ALA A 81 10.98 -0.75 6.65
N LYS A 82 10.78 0.54 6.36
CA LYS A 82 9.47 1.20 6.37
C LYS A 82 8.92 1.33 4.94
N PRO A 83 7.60 1.39 4.76
CA PRO A 83 7.00 1.69 3.46
C PRO A 83 7.51 3.03 2.93
N ASP A 84 8.12 3.02 1.75
CA ASP A 84 8.57 4.21 1.01
C ASP A 84 7.51 4.61 -0.01
N ARG A 85 7.13 3.65 -0.86
CA ARG A 85 6.09 3.85 -1.88
C ARG A 85 5.38 2.56 -2.24
N VAL A 86 4.18 2.70 -2.79
CA VAL A 86 3.41 1.61 -3.42
C VAL A 86 3.13 1.97 -4.86
N VAL A 87 3.56 1.12 -5.79
CA VAL A 87 3.23 1.22 -7.21
C VAL A 87 2.02 0.32 -7.47
N TYR A 88 0.96 0.84 -8.08
CA TYR A 88 -0.28 0.10 -8.30
C TYR A 88 -0.71 0.12 -9.76
N ALA A 89 -1.46 -0.91 -10.15
CA ALA A 89 -2.17 -0.98 -11.42
C ALA A 89 -3.53 -1.64 -11.20
N VAL A 90 -4.60 -1.01 -11.66
CA VAL A 90 -5.98 -1.50 -11.59
C VAL A 90 -6.50 -1.66 -13.02
N ASN A 91 -6.98 -2.88 -13.32
CA ASN A 91 -7.47 -3.21 -14.65
C ASN A 91 -8.66 -2.33 -15.02
N GLY A 92 -8.54 -1.58 -16.13
CA GLY A 92 -9.57 -0.68 -16.62
C GLY A 92 -9.53 0.74 -16.03
N GLU A 93 -8.80 0.96 -14.93
CA GLU A 93 -8.74 2.25 -14.22
C GLU A 93 -7.36 2.94 -14.35
N GLY A 94 -6.31 2.18 -14.69
CA GLY A 94 -4.94 2.67 -14.84
C GLY A 94 -4.05 2.36 -13.63
N GLY A 95 -2.86 2.94 -13.59
CA GLY A 95 -1.88 2.74 -12.52
C GLY A 95 -1.21 4.03 -12.09
N GLY A 96 -0.48 3.96 -10.99
CA GLY A 96 0.21 5.11 -10.40
C GLY A 96 1.10 4.72 -9.23
N THR A 97 1.63 5.73 -8.55
CA THR A 97 2.49 5.56 -7.37
C THR A 97 1.93 6.34 -6.20
N ILE A 98 1.97 5.75 -5.02
CA ILE A 98 1.63 6.35 -3.73
C ILE A 98 2.91 6.40 -2.88
N GLU A 99 3.36 7.58 -2.48
CA GLU A 99 4.56 7.81 -1.65
C GLU A 99 4.18 8.11 -0.19
N PHE A 100 4.97 7.63 0.79
CA PHE A 100 4.63 7.66 2.23
C PHE A 100 5.59 8.49 3.08
#